data_AF-A0A7R9SUE5-F1
#
_entry.id   AF-A0A7R9SUE5-F1
#
_cell.length_a   1.000
_cell.length_b   1.000
_cell.length_c   1.000
_cell.angle_alpha   90.00
_cell.angle_beta   90.00
_cell.angle_gamma   90.00
#
_symmetry.space_group_name_H-M   'P 1'
#
loop_
_entity.id
_entity.type
_entity.pdbx_description
1 polymer ?
#
loop_
_entity_poly.entity_id
_entity_poly.type
_entity_poly.pdbx_seq_one_letter_code
_entity_poly.pdbx_strand_id
1 'polypeptide(L)'
;GKEFLNKKLQTYLKREGVYHFVVHSEIKAAVVERFNRTLKSKMWKYFTENNTHCYVDILEDSIHSYNNTYHSSIKMKPSEVNILNAEKVWENLYGPINKLPYMTRFKFKKGDVVRISSKKCCFKKGYKGNWSEEIFEVYQCVNRIPN
;
A
#
# COMPACT_ATOMS: atom_id res chain seq x y z
N GLY A 1 10.93 11.36 -4.51
CA GLY A 1 11.74 11.64 -5.72
C GLY A 1 13.03 12.34 -5.36
N LYS A 2 13.71 12.92 -6.34
CA LYS A 2 15.01 13.62 -6.17
C LYS A 2 14.88 14.90 -5.36
N GLU A 3 13.68 15.47 -5.26
CA GLU A 3 13.34 16.64 -4.45
C GLU A 3 13.69 16.46 -2.97
N PHE A 4 13.50 15.24 -2.43
CA PHE A 4 13.85 14.92 -1.04
C PHE A 4 15.37 14.67 -0.84
N LEU A 5 16.13 14.55 -1.92
CA LEU A 5 17.58 14.31 -1.90
C LEU A 5 18.39 15.61 -2.09
N ASN A 6 17.75 16.77 -2.14
CA ASN A 6 18.43 18.05 -2.30
C ASN A 6 19.25 18.41 -1.06
N LYS A 7 20.48 18.92 -1.26
CA LYS A 7 21.36 19.46 -0.22
C LYS A 7 20.64 20.46 0.70
N LYS A 8 19.79 21.35 0.17
CA LYS A 8 19.04 22.32 0.99
C LYS A 8 18.17 21.64 2.04
N LEU A 9 17.39 20.62 1.62
CA LEU A 9 16.51 19.88 2.51
C LEU A 9 17.31 19.03 3.49
N GLN A 10 18.36 18.33 3.04
CA GLN A 10 19.19 17.50 3.91
C GLN A 10 19.89 18.33 5.00
N THR A 11 20.42 19.50 4.66
CA THR A 11 21.01 20.42 5.63
C THR A 11 19.97 20.89 6.65
N TYR A 12 18.76 21.23 6.20
CA TYR A 12 17.66 21.60 7.07
C TYR A 12 17.32 20.46 8.05
N LEU A 13 17.05 19.25 7.54
CA LEU A 13 16.69 18.10 8.38
C LEU A 13 17.78 17.76 9.39
N LYS A 14 19.07 17.83 9.00
CA LYS A 14 20.19 17.62 9.92
C LYS A 14 20.24 18.66 11.03
N ARG A 15 19.94 19.93 10.72
CA ARG A 15 19.88 21.01 11.72
C ARG A 15 18.73 20.79 12.71
N GLU A 16 17.57 20.35 12.22
CA GLU A 16 16.41 20.04 13.06
C GLU A 16 16.52 18.69 13.78
N GLY A 17 17.66 17.98 13.67
CA GLY A 17 17.87 16.68 14.31
C GLY A 17 17.05 15.53 13.71
N VAL A 18 16.48 15.71 12.52
CA VAL A 18 15.67 14.70 11.83
C VAL A 18 16.55 13.76 11.01
N TYR A 19 16.51 12.47 11.32
CA TYR A 19 17.22 11.45 10.56
C TYR A 19 16.49 11.15 9.24
N HIS A 20 17.06 11.62 8.13
CA HIS A 20 16.52 11.38 6.79
C HIS A 20 17.10 10.10 6.20
N PHE A 21 16.23 9.15 5.85
CA PHE A 21 16.61 7.90 5.19
C PHE A 21 15.79 7.69 3.92
N VAL A 22 16.40 7.08 2.90
CA VAL A 22 15.74 6.78 1.63
C VAL A 22 15.74 5.29 1.40
N VAL A 23 14.60 4.78 0.95
CA VAL A 23 14.34 3.36 0.91
C VAL A 23 14.01 3.01 -0.55
N HIS A 24 14.84 2.18 -1.21
CA HIS A 24 14.77 1.87 -2.65
C HIS A 24 13.90 0.65 -3.07
N SER A 25 12.71 0.41 -2.49
CA SER A 25 11.82 -0.70 -2.92
C SER A 25 10.44 -0.19 -3.30
N GLU A 26 9.78 -0.95 -4.17
CA GLU A 26 8.47 -0.62 -4.72
C GLU A 26 7.36 -0.52 -3.65
N ILE A 27 7.53 -1.15 -2.48
CA ILE A 27 6.47 -1.29 -1.46
C ILE A 27 6.59 -0.26 -0.32
N LYS A 28 7.65 0.55 -0.28
CA LYS A 28 7.97 1.39 0.90
C LYS A 28 6.99 2.54 1.17
N ALA A 29 6.25 2.98 0.17
CA ALA A 29 5.27 4.06 0.31
C ALA A 29 3.84 3.55 0.50
N ALA A 30 3.61 2.24 0.65
CA ALA A 30 2.27 1.64 0.62
C ALA A 30 1.26 2.28 1.61
N VAL A 31 1.72 2.67 2.81
CA VAL A 31 0.88 3.35 3.81
C VAL A 31 0.47 4.75 3.33
N VAL A 32 1.43 5.52 2.82
CA VAL A 32 1.19 6.87 2.26
C VAL A 32 0.34 6.79 0.99
N GLU A 33 0.58 5.80 0.14
CA GLU A 33 -0.23 5.55 -1.06
C GLU A 33 -1.68 5.19 -0.70
N ARG A 34 -1.89 4.39 0.36
CA ARG A 34 -3.23 4.10 0.87
C ARG A 34 -3.92 5.36 1.36
N PHE A 35 -3.22 6.21 2.11
CA PHE A 35 -3.73 7.51 2.55
C PHE A 35 -4.12 8.39 1.34
N ASN A 36 -3.20 8.56 0.39
CA ASN A 36 -3.42 9.37 -0.81
C ASN A 36 -4.64 8.88 -1.63
N ARG A 37 -4.82 7.56 -1.76
CA ARG A 37 -6.00 6.99 -2.41
C ARG A 37 -7.28 7.39 -1.67
N THR A 38 -7.33 7.24 -0.35
CA THR A 38 -8.52 7.59 0.44
C THR A 38 -8.82 9.09 0.36
N LEU A 39 -7.82 9.95 0.50
CA LEU A 39 -7.99 11.40 0.41
C LEU A 39 -8.52 11.81 -0.98
N LYS A 40 -7.89 11.31 -2.05
CA LYS A 40 -8.35 11.56 -3.42
C LYS A 40 -9.77 11.09 -3.65
N SER A 41 -10.15 9.91 -3.14
CA SER A 41 -11.53 9.43 -3.26
C SER A 41 -12.54 10.33 -2.58
N LYS A 42 -12.21 10.97 -1.45
CA LYS A 42 -13.08 11.97 -0.81
C LYS A 42 -13.20 13.24 -1.66
N MET A 43 -12.06 13.78 -2.12
CA MET A 43 -12.03 14.97 -2.97
C MET A 43 -12.81 14.77 -4.27
N TRP A 44 -12.70 13.58 -4.90
CA TRP A 44 -13.37 13.30 -6.17
C TRP A 44 -14.89 13.27 -6.07
N LYS A 45 -15.43 12.87 -4.90
CA LYS A 45 -16.87 12.96 -4.63
C LYS A 45 -17.32 14.42 -4.63
N TYR A 46 -16.61 15.28 -3.89
CA TYR A 46 -16.89 16.71 -3.83
C TYR A 46 -16.78 17.38 -5.20
N PHE A 47 -15.75 17.04 -5.98
CA PHE A 47 -15.56 17.58 -7.33
C PHE A 47 -16.71 17.25 -8.27
N THR A 48 -17.22 16.03 -8.18
CA THR A 48 -18.34 15.57 -9.02
C THR A 48 -19.64 16.29 -8.64
N GLU A 49 -19.86 16.51 -7.34
CA GLU A 49 -21.06 17.20 -6.84
C GLU A 49 -21.06 18.70 -7.13
N ASN A 50 -19.91 19.36 -6.98
CA ASN A 50 -19.80 20.83 -7.07
C ASN A 50 -19.26 21.31 -8.43
N ASN A 51 -19.05 20.40 -9.38
CA ASN A 51 -18.46 20.67 -10.70
C ASN A 51 -17.21 21.57 -10.63
N THR A 52 -16.31 21.25 -9.69
CA THR A 52 -15.11 22.04 -9.39
C THR A 52 -13.92 21.12 -9.21
N HIS A 53 -12.72 21.67 -9.39
CA HIS A 53 -11.47 21.02 -9.01
C HIS A 53 -10.75 21.77 -7.89
N CYS A 54 -11.37 22.81 -7.31
CA CYS A 54 -10.84 23.47 -6.13
C CYS A 54 -11.01 22.56 -4.92
N TYR A 55 -9.89 22.16 -4.31
CA TYR A 55 -9.88 21.35 -3.10
C TYR A 55 -9.43 22.10 -1.86
N VAL A 56 -8.97 23.34 -2.00
CA VAL A 56 -8.42 24.12 -0.88
C VAL A 56 -9.46 24.24 0.22
N ASP A 57 -10.70 24.52 -0.16
CA ASP A 57 -11.83 24.75 0.74
C ASP A 57 -12.24 23.48 1.52
N ILE A 58 -12.02 22.29 0.96
CA ILE A 58 -12.45 21.01 1.55
C ILE A 58 -11.30 20.20 2.15
N LEU A 59 -10.06 20.69 2.06
CA LEU A 59 -8.88 19.92 2.43
C LEU A 59 -8.88 19.65 3.94
N GLU A 60 -9.17 20.67 4.73
CA GLU A 60 -9.21 20.59 6.19
C GLU A 60 -10.30 19.62 6.65
N ASP A 61 -11.52 19.76 6.13
CA ASP A 61 -12.64 18.86 6.41
C ASP A 61 -12.34 17.40 6.02
N SER A 62 -11.69 17.21 4.86
CA SER A 62 -11.30 15.87 4.38
C SER A 62 -10.31 15.19 5.31
N ILE A 63 -9.32 15.94 5.82
CA ILE A 63 -8.31 15.48 6.78
C ILE A 63 -8.96 15.21 8.14
N HIS A 64 -9.77 16.14 8.64
CA HIS A 64 -10.48 16.00 9.91
C HIS A 64 -11.36 14.74 9.89
N SER A 65 -12.14 14.57 8.83
CA SER A 65 -12.96 13.39 8.62
C SER A 65 -12.11 12.11 8.54
N TYR A 66 -10.93 12.13 7.89
CA TYR A 66 -10.05 10.95 7.81
C TYR A 66 -9.51 10.55 9.19
N ASN A 67 -9.06 11.53 9.97
CA ASN A 67 -8.48 11.32 11.29
C ASN A 67 -9.53 10.86 12.32
N ASN A 68 -10.81 11.23 12.15
CA ASN A 68 -11.90 10.86 13.05
C ASN A 68 -12.75 9.67 12.57
N THR A 69 -12.43 9.06 11.43
CA THR A 69 -13.09 7.83 10.98
C THR A 69 -12.40 6.62 11.60
N TYR A 70 -13.18 5.59 11.94
CA TYR A 70 -12.63 4.32 12.42
C TYR A 70 -11.88 3.57 11.30
N HIS A 71 -10.64 3.15 11.58
CA HIS A 71 -9.83 2.38 10.62
C HIS A 71 -9.75 0.91 11.04
N SER A 72 -10.22 0.03 10.17
CA SER A 72 -10.31 -1.41 10.45
C SER A 72 -8.97 -2.11 10.66
N SER A 73 -7.88 -1.55 10.15
CA SER A 73 -6.51 -2.09 10.32
C SER A 73 -5.97 -1.86 11.72
N ILE A 74 -6.14 -0.65 12.27
CA ILE A 74 -5.61 -0.28 13.60
C ILE A 74 -6.66 -0.43 14.72
N LYS A 75 -7.92 -0.72 14.35
CA LYS A 75 -9.07 -0.90 15.26
C LYS A 75 -9.42 0.33 16.10
N MET A 76 -9.13 1.53 15.59
CA MET A 76 -9.47 2.81 16.23
C MET A 76 -9.43 3.96 15.22
N LYS A 77 -9.74 5.18 15.66
CA LYS A 77 -9.54 6.38 14.84
C LYS A 77 -8.06 6.81 14.88
N PRO A 78 -7.49 7.30 13.77
CA PRO A 78 -6.14 7.86 13.78
C PRO A 78 -5.93 8.98 14.82
N SER A 79 -6.95 9.81 15.08
CA SER A 79 -6.89 10.88 16.08
C SER A 79 -6.78 10.38 17.52
N GLU A 80 -7.12 9.11 17.78
CA GLU A 80 -7.06 8.50 19.11
C GLU A 80 -5.70 7.81 19.36
N VAL A 81 -4.83 7.71 18.34
CA VAL A 81 -3.51 7.06 18.46
C VAL A 81 -2.55 7.95 19.25
N ASN A 82 -1.92 7.36 20.27
CA ASN A 82 -0.96 8.02 21.15
C ASN A 82 0.13 7.03 21.62
N ILE A 83 1.10 7.50 22.38
CA ILE A 83 2.25 6.69 22.81
C ILE A 83 1.82 5.48 23.64
N LEU A 84 0.76 5.62 24.45
CA LEU A 84 0.29 4.56 25.36
C LEU A 84 -0.40 3.41 24.60
N ASN A 85 -1.06 3.69 23.47
CA ASN A 85 -1.73 2.68 22.66
C ASN A 85 -0.93 2.26 21.42
N ALA A 86 0.28 2.80 21.23
CA ALA A 86 1.14 2.51 20.09
C ALA A 86 1.47 1.01 19.98
N GLU A 87 1.70 0.34 21.11
CA GLU A 87 1.95 -1.11 21.15
C GLU A 87 0.74 -1.89 20.62
N LYS A 88 -0.47 -1.57 21.08
CA LYS A 88 -1.71 -2.19 20.61
C LYS A 88 -1.96 -1.94 19.12
N VAL A 89 -1.65 -0.74 18.63
CA VAL A 89 -1.73 -0.42 17.19
C VAL A 89 -0.73 -1.26 16.40
N TRP A 90 0.49 -1.41 16.92
CA TRP A 90 1.53 -2.24 16.32
C TRP A 90 1.11 -3.72 16.29
N GLU A 91 0.56 -4.25 17.38
CA GLU A 91 0.02 -5.61 17.46
C GLU A 91 -1.13 -5.83 16.46
N ASN A 92 -2.02 -4.86 16.27
CA ASN A 92 -3.08 -4.96 15.28
C ASN A 92 -2.56 -5.01 13.84
N LEU A 93 -1.46 -4.31 13.54
CA LEU A 93 -0.87 -4.23 12.20
C LEU A 93 0.10 -5.37 11.89
N TYR A 94 0.90 -5.75 12.88
CA TYR A 94 2.09 -6.60 12.73
C TYR A 94 2.18 -7.71 13.78
N GLY A 95 1.26 -7.73 14.76
CA GLY A 95 1.23 -8.76 15.78
C GLY A 95 1.08 -10.15 15.17
N PRO A 96 1.29 -11.21 15.98
CA PRO A 96 1.21 -12.56 15.51
C PRO A 96 -0.18 -12.79 14.92
N ILE A 97 -0.25 -12.77 13.59
CA ILE A 97 -1.38 -13.34 12.89
C ILE A 97 -1.41 -14.76 13.43
N ASN A 98 -2.45 -15.13 14.18
CA ASN A 98 -2.81 -16.52 14.41
C ASN A 98 -3.08 -17.09 13.03
N LYS A 99 -1.98 -17.43 12.34
CA LYS A 99 -1.95 -18.25 11.15
C LYS A 99 -2.32 -19.61 11.69
N LEU A 100 -3.60 -19.80 11.99
CA LEU A 100 -4.22 -21.07 11.65
C LEU A 100 -3.65 -21.39 10.29
N PRO A 101 -2.87 -22.47 10.14
CA PRO A 101 -2.17 -22.75 8.90
C PRO A 101 -3.24 -22.62 7.86
N TYR A 102 -3.14 -21.59 7.01
CA TYR A 102 -4.05 -21.46 5.91
C TYR A 102 -3.80 -22.77 5.18
N MET A 103 -4.73 -23.71 5.33
CA MET A 103 -4.76 -24.91 4.53
C MET A 103 -5.06 -24.35 3.16
N THR A 104 -3.98 -23.92 2.50
CA THR A 104 -3.98 -23.43 1.14
C THR A 104 -4.52 -24.61 0.38
N ARG A 105 -5.81 -24.56 0.04
CA ARG A 105 -6.31 -25.39 -1.06
C ARG A 105 -5.55 -24.90 -2.27
N PHE A 106 -4.49 -25.62 -2.62
CA PHE A 106 -3.71 -25.32 -3.80
C PHE A 106 -4.66 -25.38 -4.98
N LYS A 107 -4.69 -24.29 -5.76
CA LYS A 107 -5.52 -24.23 -6.96
C LYS A 107 -5.04 -25.23 -8.02
N PHE A 108 -3.73 -25.49 -8.03
CA PHE A 108 -3.06 -26.38 -8.97
C PHE A 108 -2.48 -27.59 -8.23
N LYS A 109 -2.26 -28.67 -8.96
CA LYS A 109 -1.66 -29.91 -8.48
C LYS A 109 -0.35 -30.17 -9.22
N LYS A 110 0.50 -31.01 -8.63
CA LYS A 110 1.70 -31.53 -9.32
C LYS A 110 1.27 -32.22 -10.62
N GLY A 111 1.93 -31.90 -11.73
CA GLY A 111 1.58 -32.41 -13.06
C GLY A 111 0.64 -31.51 -13.87
N ASP A 112 0.05 -30.47 -13.27
CA ASP A 112 -0.77 -29.53 -14.04
C ASP A 112 0.09 -28.75 -15.04
N VAL A 113 -0.40 -28.65 -16.27
CA VAL A 113 0.23 -27.89 -17.35
C VAL A 113 -0.26 -26.44 -17.30
N VAL A 114 0.67 -25.50 -17.09
CA VAL A 114 0.39 -24.09 -16.83
C VAL A 114 1.27 -23.16 -17.67
N ARG A 115 0.85 -21.90 -17.80
CA ARG A 115 1.67 -20.80 -18.37
C ARG A 115 1.82 -19.69 -17.34
N ILE A 116 2.95 -19.00 -17.35
CA ILE A 116 3.23 -17.92 -16.39
C ILE A 116 2.58 -16.63 -16.90
N SER A 117 1.83 -15.94 -16.04
CA SER A 117 1.27 -14.63 -16.39
C SER A 117 2.38 -13.61 -16.58
N SER A 118 2.39 -12.92 -17.71
CA SER A 118 3.40 -11.92 -17.99
C SER A 118 3.15 -10.64 -17.17
N LYS A 119 4.19 -10.14 -16.47
CA LYS A 119 4.11 -8.86 -15.72
C LYS A 119 3.74 -7.74 -16.68
N LYS A 120 2.58 -7.12 -16.49
CA LYS A 120 2.15 -5.96 -17.29
C LYS A 120 2.94 -4.74 -16.83
N CYS A 121 3.84 -4.24 -17.67
CA CYS A 121 4.40 -2.89 -17.51
C CYS A 121 3.39 -1.85 -18.01
N CYS A 122 3.46 -0.61 -17.50
CA CYS A 122 2.52 0.48 -17.81
C CYS A 122 2.34 0.79 -19.30
N PHE A 123 3.27 0.37 -20.18
CA PHE A 123 3.29 0.67 -21.61
C PHE A 123 3.26 -0.58 -22.52
N LYS A 124 2.65 -1.68 -22.08
CA LYS A 124 2.58 -2.90 -22.89
C LYS A 124 1.51 -2.78 -23.99
N LYS A 125 1.89 -3.00 -25.25
CA LYS A 125 0.97 -2.97 -26.40
C LYS A 125 -0.06 -4.12 -26.30
N GLY A 126 -1.34 -3.81 -26.50
CA GLY A 126 -2.47 -4.71 -26.22
C GLY A 126 -2.55 -5.99 -27.07
N TYR A 127 -1.84 -6.06 -28.20
CA TYR A 127 -1.79 -7.26 -29.04
C TYR A 127 -0.80 -8.32 -28.54
N LYS A 128 0.08 -8.00 -27.57
CA LYS A 128 0.99 -9.00 -27.00
C LYS A 128 0.25 -9.90 -26.00
N GLY A 129 0.49 -11.21 -26.08
CA GLY A 129 -0.09 -12.19 -25.17
C GLY A 129 0.15 -11.87 -23.69
N ASN A 130 -0.80 -12.25 -22.84
CA ASN A 130 -0.74 -12.07 -21.38
C ASN A 130 0.02 -13.20 -20.67
N TRP A 131 0.52 -14.19 -21.40
CA TRP A 131 1.12 -15.43 -20.89
C TRP A 131 2.49 -15.66 -21.51
N SER A 132 3.33 -16.47 -20.85
CA SER A 132 4.55 -17.00 -21.45
C SER A 132 4.25 -17.79 -22.73
N GLU A 133 5.20 -17.78 -23.66
CA GLU A 133 5.17 -18.67 -24.83
C GLU A 133 5.45 -20.11 -24.41
N GLU A 134 6.36 -20.29 -23.46
CA GLU A 134 6.70 -21.57 -22.84
C GLU A 134 5.54 -22.11 -21.99
N ILE A 135 5.40 -23.44 -22.03
CA ILE A 135 4.45 -24.22 -21.26
C ILE A 135 5.24 -24.94 -20.16
N PHE A 136 4.74 -24.87 -18.93
CA PHE A 136 5.40 -25.43 -17.75
C PHE A 136 4.53 -26.50 -17.09
N GLU A 137 5.16 -27.43 -16.39
CA GLU A 137 4.50 -28.40 -15.51
C GLU A 137 4.73 -28.02 -14.04
N VAL A 138 3.69 -28.09 -13.23
CA VAL A 138 3.81 -27.85 -11.79
C VAL A 138 4.61 -28.98 -11.15
N TYR A 139 5.84 -28.68 -10.71
CA TYR A 139 6.71 -29.66 -10.05
C TYR A 139 6.31 -29.97 -8.60
N GLN A 140 5.96 -28.94 -7.82
CA GLN A 140 5.58 -29.08 -6.41
C GLN A 140 4.74 -27.90 -5.91
N CYS A 141 3.88 -28.15 -4.93
CA CYS A 141 3.08 -27.14 -4.24
C CYS A 141 3.66 -26.91 -2.83
N VAL A 142 4.24 -25.74 -2.59
CA VAL A 142 4.85 -25.41 -1.29
C VAL A 142 3.89 -24.52 -0.50
N ASN A 143 3.49 -24.95 0.70
CA ASN A 143 2.71 -24.09 1.60
C ASN A 143 3.66 -23.07 2.21
N ARG A 144 3.65 -21.84 1.69
CA ARG A 144 4.45 -20.74 2.22
C ARG A 144 3.52 -19.68 2.77
N ILE A 145 3.93 -19.12 3.90
CA ILE A 145 3.41 -17.83 4.33
C ILE A 145 4.00 -16.80 3.36
N PRO A 146 3.18 -16.01 2.64
CA PRO A 146 3.69 -14.92 1.83
C PRO A 146 4.46 -13.94 2.73
N ASN A 147 5.71 -13.62 2.35
CA ASN A 147 6.50 -12.56 2.98
C ASN A 147 5.98 -11.18 2.60
#